data_AF-A0A5B7C4I2-F1
#
_entry.id   AF-A0A5B7C4I2-F1
#
_cell.length_a   1.000
_cell.length_b   1.000
_cell.length_c   1.000
_cell.angle_alpha   90.00
_cell.angle_beta   90.00
_cell.angle_gamma   90.00
#
_symmetry.space_group_name_H-M   'P 1'
#
loop_
_entity.id
_entity.type
_entity.pdbx_description
1 polymer ?
#
loop_
_entity_poly.entity_id
_entity_poly.type
_entity_poly.pdbx_seq_one_letter_code
_entity_poly.pdbx_strand_id
1 'polypeptide(L)'
;IVRRTIEMIICEQSTSSNLLCSGYDKRKRSSPTVELLTCAAWGLLLRRVGDDLMLYLLKYTSIFLPLPRNKHHQVTGFSISHSCPKFLKHISESGYHPSLKLGSGK
;
A
#
# COMPACT_ATOMS: atom_id res chain seq x y z
N ILE A 1 13.46 -3.99 11.35
CA ILE A 1 13.78 -3.52 9.99
C ILE A 1 12.89 -2.33 9.55
N VAL A 2 11.55 -2.42 9.59
CA VAL A 2 10.60 -1.37 9.14
C VAL A 2 10.94 0.07 9.55
N ARG A 3 11.07 0.34 10.86
CA ARG A 3 11.39 1.70 11.36
C ARG A 3 12.74 2.21 10.85
N ARG A 4 13.75 1.34 10.81
CA ARG A 4 15.08 1.68 10.27
C ARG A 4 15.00 2.00 8.77
N THR A 5 14.22 1.22 8.01
CA THR A 5 13.97 1.49 6.59
C THR A 5 13.31 2.85 6.38
N ILE A 6 12.29 3.20 7.17
CA ILE A 6 11.64 4.52 7.10
C ILE A 6 12.64 5.64 7.35
N GLU A 7 13.40 5.54 8.44
CA GLU A 7 14.40 6.56 8.79
C GLU A 7 15.47 6.71 7.73
N MET A 8 15.95 5.59 7.17
CA MET A 8 16.89 5.58 6.06
C MET A 8 16.30 6.27 4.82
N ILE A 9 15.05 5.96 4.43
CA ILE A 9 14.37 6.62 3.31
C ILE A 9 14.23 8.13 3.55
N ILE A 10 13.82 8.53 4.75
CA ILE A 10 13.64 9.95 5.11
C ILE A 10 14.98 10.69 5.08
N CYS A 11 16.07 10.05 5.50
CA CYS A 11 17.41 10.62 5.46
C CYS A 11 17.95 10.75 4.03
N GLU A 12 17.73 9.74 3.19
CA GLU A 12 18.20 9.76 1.79
C GLU A 12 17.34 10.66 0.89
N GLN A 13 16.03 10.76 1.16
CA GLN A 13 15.05 11.48 0.37
C GLN A 13 14.10 12.24 1.29
N SER A 14 14.41 13.51 1.53
CA SER A 14 13.65 14.38 2.45
C SER A 14 12.17 14.53 2.07
N THR A 15 11.83 14.33 0.79
CA THR A 15 10.46 14.34 0.24
C THR A 15 10.07 13.00 -0.39
N SER A 16 10.44 11.89 0.25
CA SER A 16 10.08 10.56 -0.26
C SER A 16 8.56 10.41 -0.45
N SER A 17 8.17 9.98 -1.64
CA SER A 17 6.80 9.61 -2.02
C SER A 17 6.45 8.17 -1.65
N ASN A 18 7.33 7.46 -0.95
CA ASN A 18 7.06 6.10 -0.50
C ASN A 18 5.99 6.13 0.60
N LEU A 19 4.88 5.41 0.38
CA LEU A 19 3.75 5.32 1.30
C LEU A 19 4.13 4.80 2.68
N LEU A 20 5.24 4.06 2.79
CA LEU A 20 5.78 3.58 4.05
C LEU A 20 6.14 4.73 5.01
N CYS A 21 6.52 5.90 4.48
CA CYS A 21 6.85 7.09 5.25
C CYS A 21 5.63 7.97 5.57
N SER A 22 4.47 7.69 4.97
CA SER A 22 3.26 8.49 5.13
C SER A 22 2.77 8.49 6.58
N GLY A 23 2.56 9.68 7.14
CA GLY A 23 2.08 9.84 8.51
C GLY A 23 3.03 9.31 9.60
N TYR A 24 4.32 9.09 9.28
CA TYR A 24 5.29 8.62 10.25
C TYR A 24 5.66 9.73 11.26
N ASP A 25 5.35 9.49 12.54
CA ASP A 25 5.79 10.35 13.64
C ASP A 25 7.24 10.01 14.00
N LYS A 26 8.17 10.91 13.68
CA LYS A 26 9.61 10.72 13.97
C LYS A 26 9.91 10.67 15.47
N ARG A 27 9.11 11.33 16.32
CA ARG A 27 9.33 11.35 17.78
C ARG A 27 8.86 10.04 18.41
N LYS A 28 7.70 9.55 18.00
CA LYS A 28 7.12 8.29 18.50
C LYS A 28 7.64 7.05 17.76
N ARG A 29 8.26 7.25 16.59
CA ARG A 29 8.72 6.20 15.67
C ARG A 29 7.60 5.22 15.33
N SER A 30 6.41 5.77 15.07
CA SER A 30 5.18 5.01 14.87
C SER A 30 4.31 5.61 13.77
N SER A 31 3.49 4.75 13.17
CA SER A 31 2.36 5.05 12.30
C SER A 31 1.47 3.81 12.22
N PRO A 32 0.22 3.92 11.76
CA PRO A 32 -0.64 2.74 11.53
C PRO A 32 0.03 1.70 10.62
N THR A 33 0.75 2.17 9.58
CA THR A 33 1.53 1.31 8.68
C THR A 33 2.66 0.59 9.42
N VAL A 34 3.39 1.28 10.30
CA VAL A 34 4.46 0.64 11.10
C VAL A 34 3.91 -0.45 11.99
N GLU A 35 2.79 -0.20 12.68
CA GLU A 35 2.15 -1.21 13.53
C GLU A 35 1.72 -2.44 12.72
N LEU A 36 1.11 -2.21 11.56
CA LEU A 36 0.69 -3.27 10.66
C LEU A 36 1.86 -4.11 10.12
N LEU A 37 2.96 -3.45 9.73
CA LEU A 37 4.17 -4.08 9.18
C LEU A 37 5.11 -4.65 10.25
N THR A 38 4.79 -4.48 11.54
CA THR A 38 5.55 -5.07 12.65
C THR A 38 4.81 -6.23 13.33
N CYS A 39 3.69 -6.68 12.75
CA CYS A 39 2.97 -7.85 13.24
C CYS A 39 3.73 -9.17 13.00
N ALA A 40 3.28 -10.24 13.66
CA ALA A 40 3.95 -11.55 13.62
C ALA A 40 4.14 -12.11 12.20
N ALA A 41 3.17 -11.89 11.30
CA ALA A 41 3.25 -12.36 9.91
C ALA A 41 4.43 -11.71 9.16
N TRP A 42 4.69 -10.43 9.40
CA TRP A 42 5.84 -9.73 8.83
C TRP A 42 7.17 -10.15 9.47
N GLY A 43 7.15 -10.49 10.77
CA GLY A 43 8.28 -11.14 11.43
C GLY A 43 8.65 -12.48 10.79
N LEU A 44 7.65 -13.29 10.41
CA LEU A 44 7.87 -14.55 9.68
C LEU A 44 8.41 -14.31 8.26
N LEU A 45 7.88 -13.32 7.54
CA LEU A 45 8.40 -12.97 6.22
C LEU A 45 9.88 -12.58 6.32
N LEU A 46 10.22 -11.68 7.24
CA LEU A 46 11.60 -11.25 7.48
C LEU A 46 12.54 -12.45 7.73
N ARG A 47 12.13 -13.41 8.58
CA ARG A 47 12.92 -14.62 8.84
C ARG A 47 13.16 -15.48 7.60
N ARG A 48 12.24 -15.46 6.63
CA ARG A 48 12.34 -16.26 5.40
C ARG A 48 13.18 -15.59 4.32
N VAL A 49 13.06 -14.26 4.20
CA VAL A 49 13.68 -13.51 3.10
C VAL A 49 15.00 -12.85 3.50
N GLY A 50 15.24 -12.68 4.81
CA GLY A 50 16.40 -11.97 5.33
C GLY A 50 16.26 -10.44 5.28
N ASP A 51 17.20 -9.76 5.94
CA ASP A 51 17.16 -8.31 6.14
C ASP A 51 17.27 -7.53 4.81
N ASP A 52 18.19 -7.92 3.93
CA ASP A 52 18.45 -7.20 2.67
C ASP A 52 17.26 -7.24 1.72
N LEU A 53 16.66 -8.42 1.54
CA LEU A 53 15.49 -8.57 0.68
C LEU A 53 14.28 -7.88 1.31
N MET A 54 14.09 -7.97 2.63
CA MET A 54 13.02 -7.25 3.31
C MET A 54 13.19 -5.72 3.17
N LEU A 55 14.42 -5.22 3.27
CA LEU A 55 14.73 -3.80 3.03
C LEU A 55 14.36 -3.39 1.61
N TYR A 56 14.75 -4.19 0.62
CA TYR A 56 14.43 -3.95 -0.79
C TYR A 56 12.91 -3.92 -1.00
N LEU A 57 12.18 -4.90 -0.48
CA LEU A 57 10.72 -5.00 -0.57
C LEU A 57 10.06 -3.72 -0.01
N LEU A 58 10.42 -3.32 1.21
CA LEU A 58 9.85 -2.15 1.86
C LEU A 58 10.16 -0.83 1.12
N LYS A 59 11.37 -0.71 0.55
CA LYS A 59 11.85 0.54 -0.05
C LYS A 59 11.40 0.72 -1.49
N TYR A 60 11.38 -0.35 -2.28
CA TYR A 60 11.25 -0.26 -3.74
C TYR A 60 10.03 -0.94 -4.32
N THR A 61 9.30 -1.75 -3.55
CA THR A 61 8.15 -2.52 -4.07
C THR A 61 6.82 -1.99 -3.58
N SER A 62 5.79 -2.14 -4.42
CA SER A 62 4.40 -1.82 -4.07
C SER A 62 3.73 -3.04 -3.46
N ILE A 63 3.60 -3.05 -2.13
CA ILE A 63 2.94 -4.14 -1.40
C ILE A 63 1.52 -3.72 -1.05
N PHE A 64 0.58 -4.64 -1.29
CA PHE A 64 -0.83 -4.47 -0.99
C PHE A 64 -1.26 -5.48 0.06
N LEU A 65 -1.94 -5.00 1.10
CA LEU A 65 -2.54 -5.85 2.11
C LEU A 65 -4.05 -6.00 1.86
N PRO A 66 -4.59 -7.20 2.06
CA PRO A 66 -6.01 -7.45 1.84
C PRO A 66 -6.86 -6.69 2.87
N LEU A 67 -7.99 -6.17 2.41
CA LEU A 67 -9.06 -5.57 3.20
C LEU A 67 -10.38 -6.31 2.91
N PRO A 68 -11.38 -6.20 3.81
CA PRO A 68 -12.70 -6.77 3.57
C PRO A 68 -13.31 -6.33 2.23
N ARG A 69 -14.20 -7.18 1.68
CA ARG A 69 -14.95 -6.92 0.43
C ARG A 69 -14.08 -6.82 -0.82
N ASN A 70 -13.09 -7.71 -0.96
CA ASN A 70 -12.19 -7.80 -2.11
C ASN A 70 -11.42 -6.49 -2.40
N LYS A 71 -11.09 -5.76 -1.33
CA LYS A 71 -10.32 -4.52 -1.41
C LYS A 71 -8.88 -4.79 -0.99
N HIS A 72 -7.99 -3.93 -1.44
CA HIS A 72 -6.57 -4.01 -1.09
C HIS A 72 -6.05 -2.61 -0.77
N HIS A 73 -5.15 -2.52 0.21
CA HIS A 73 -4.54 -1.27 0.62
C HIS A 73 -3.03 -1.32 0.39
N GLN A 74 -2.53 -0.37 -0.39
CA GLN A 74 -1.10 -0.24 -0.62
C GLN A 74 -0.41 0.32 0.63
N VAL A 75 0.65 -0.35 1.10
CA VAL A 75 1.36 0.02 2.33
C VAL A 75 2.81 0.43 2.12
N THR A 76 3.40 0.13 0.96
CA THR A 76 4.78 0.47 0.61
C THR A 76 4.90 0.93 -0.84
N GLY A 77 6.03 1.55 -1.17
CA GLY A 77 6.37 1.95 -2.53
C GLY A 77 5.69 3.24 -2.96
N PHE A 78 5.87 3.60 -4.22
CA PHE A 78 5.24 4.77 -4.82
C PHE A 78 3.73 4.55 -4.95
N SER A 79 2.93 5.54 -4.54
CA SER A 79 1.48 5.43 -4.62
C SER A 79 1.01 5.29 -6.08
N ILE A 80 0.31 4.19 -6.37
CA ILE A 80 -0.17 3.92 -7.73
C ILE A 80 -1.20 4.94 -8.22
N SER A 81 -1.87 5.65 -7.30
CA SER A 81 -2.83 6.69 -7.68
C SER A 81 -2.16 7.88 -8.37
N HIS A 82 -0.87 8.13 -8.10
CA HIS A 82 -0.12 9.23 -8.71
C HIS A 82 0.44 8.84 -10.09
N SER A 83 0.59 7.55 -10.37
CA SER A 83 1.09 7.06 -11.67
C SER A 83 0.03 7.00 -12.77
N CYS A 84 -1.24 7.36 -12.50
CA CYS A 84 -2.31 7.10 -13.46
C CYS A 84 -3.38 8.21 -13.62
N PRO A 85 -3.06 9.33 -14.29
CA PRO A 85 -4.08 10.28 -14.74
C PRO A 85 -5.00 9.70 -15.82
N LYS A 86 -4.49 8.77 -16.64
CA LYS A 86 -5.19 8.26 -17.85
C LYS A 86 -6.21 7.15 -17.55
N PHE A 87 -5.97 6.30 -16.54
CA PHE A 87 -6.91 5.21 -16.20
C PHE A 87 -8.14 5.70 -15.41
N LEU A 88 -8.02 6.77 -14.63
CA LEU A 88 -9.15 7.32 -13.87
C LEU A 88 -10.24 7.93 -14.78
N LYS A 89 -9.86 8.49 -15.93
CA LYS A 89 -10.82 9.02 -16.91
C LYS A 89 -11.70 7.92 -17.51
N HIS A 90 -11.12 6.76 -17.80
CA HIS A 90 -11.83 5.67 -18.47
C HIS A 90 -12.84 4.94 -17.56
N ILE A 91 -12.62 4.94 -16.24
CA ILE A 91 -13.57 4.35 -15.27
C ILE A 91 -14.79 5.27 -15.06
N SER A 92 -14.60 6.59 -15.16
CA SER A 92 -15.69 7.55 -15.05
C SER A 92 -16.62 7.55 -16.28
N GLU A 93 -16.13 7.07 -17.43
CA GLU A 93 -16.89 7.00 -18.69
C GLU A 93 -17.63 5.67 -18.88
N SER A 94 -17.20 4.57 -18.23
CA SER A 94 -17.96 3.32 -18.22
C SER A 94 -19.06 3.40 -17.15
N GLY A 95 -20.12 4.16 -17.47
CA GLY A 95 -21.32 4.25 -16.65
C GLY A 95 -21.88 2.87 -16.32
N TYR A 96 -22.18 2.67 -15.04
CA TYR A 96 -23.04 1.61 -14.53
C TYR A 96 -24.32 1.52 -15.38
N HIS A 97 -24.50 0.43 -16.11
CA HIS A 97 -25.82 0.09 -16.66
C HIS A 97 -26.58 -0.70 -15.58
N PRO A 98 -27.70 -0.18 -15.04
CA PRO A 98 -28.50 -0.93 -14.06
C PRO A 98 -29.14 -2.13 -14.75
N SER A 99 -28.85 -3.31 -14.22
CA SER A 99 -29.64 -4.56 -14.21
C SER A 99 -30.85 -4.63 -15.17
N LEU A 100 -30.75 -5.50 -16.19
CA LEU A 100 -31.89 -6.05 -16.94
C LEU A 100 -32.85 -6.74 -15.95
N LYS A 101 -34.08 -6.21 -15.85
CA LYS A 101 -35.18 -6.87 -15.16
C LYS A 101 -35.58 -8.12 -15.94
N LEU A 102 -35.41 -9.29 -15.32
CA LEU A 102 -36.01 -10.55 -15.75
C LEU A 102 -37.53 -10.46 -15.50
N GLY A 103 -38.32 -10.71 -16.55
CA GLY A 103 -39.72 -10.34 -16.62
C GLY A 103 -40.70 -11.15 -15.77
N SER A 104 -41.94 -10.67 -15.76
CA SER A 104 -43.13 -11.51 -15.61
C SER A 104 -44.31 -10.79 -16.26
N GLY A 105 -44.66 -11.23 -17.48
CA GLY A 105 -45.96 -10.96 -18.08
C GLY A 105 -46.81 -12.21 -17.97
N LYS A 106 -47.97 -12.07 -17.34
CA LYS A 106 -49.21 -12.82 -17.62
C LYS A 106 -50.36 -11.87 -17.41
#